data_AF-A3FPP8-F1
#
_entry.id   AF-A3FPP8-F1
#
_cell.length_a   1.000
_cell.length_b   1.000
_cell.length_c   1.000
_cell.angle_alpha   90.00
_cell.angle_beta   90.00
_cell.angle_gamma   90.00
#
_symmetry.space_group_name_H-M   'P 1'
#
loop_
_entity.id
_entity.type
_entity.pdbx_description
1 polymer ?
#
loop_
_entity_poly.entity_id
_entity_poly.type
_entity_poly.pdbx_seq_one_letter_code
_entity_poly.pdbx_strand_id
1 'polypeptide(L)' 'MVEPVTYICGECGADVSLLSHGAAVRCRTCGCRILYKKRTRKMIQYEAR' A
#
# COMPACT_ATOMS: atom_id res chain seq x y z
N MET A 1 9.65 -8.80 13.97
CA MET A 1 10.16 -7.86 12.94
C MET A 1 9.09 -7.72 11.88
N VAL A 2 8.34 -6.61 11.87
CA VAL A 2 7.23 -6.40 10.93
C VAL A 2 7.81 -5.83 9.63
N GLU A 3 7.66 -6.55 8.52
CA GLU A 3 8.07 -6.04 7.21
C GLU A 3 7.16 -4.85 6.83
N PRO A 4 7.72 -3.72 6.37
CA PRO A 4 6.93 -2.53 6.05
C PRO A 4 6.02 -2.79 4.84
N VAL A 5 4.70 -2.68 5.04
CA VAL A 5 3.72 -2.84 3.96
C VAL A 5 3.76 -1.61 3.07
N THR A 6 3.98 -1.81 1.78
CA THR A 6 3.91 -0.75 0.79
C THR A 6 2.45 -0.51 0.38
N TYR A 7 2.02 0.74 0.46
CA TYR A 7 0.74 1.20 -0.04
C TYR A 7 0.93 2.02 -1.31
N ILE A 8 -0.15 2.25 -2.05
CA ILE A 8 -0.22 3.07 -3.25
C ILE A 8 -1.24 4.18 -2.99
N CYS A 9 -0.88 5.42 -3.25
CA CYS A 9 -1.83 6.52 -3.15
C CYS A 9 -2.89 6.45 -4.25
N GLY A 10 -4.15 6.69 -3.89
CA GLY A 10 -5.26 6.62 -4.85
C GLY A 10 -5.23 7.69 -5.95
N GLU A 11 -4.72 8.89 -5.65
CA GLU A 11 -4.71 10.01 -6.62
C GLU A 11 -3.43 10.12 -7.43
N CYS A 12 -2.25 10.04 -6.80
CA CYS A 12 -0.97 10.21 -7.50
C CYS A 12 -0.27 8.89 -7.87
N GLY A 13 -0.78 7.74 -7.43
CA GLY A 13 -0.16 6.43 -7.69
C GLY A 13 1.20 6.20 -7.02
N ALA A 14 1.70 7.16 -6.23
CA ALA A 14 2.98 7.04 -5.55
C ALA A 14 2.96 5.92 -4.51
N ASP A 15 4.08 5.21 -4.40
CA ASP A 15 4.28 4.27 -3.30
C ASP A 15 4.50 5.00 -1.96
N VAL A 16 3.78 4.52 -0.96
CA VAL A 16 3.81 5.03 0.41
C VAL A 16 4.15 3.87 1.34
N SER A 17 5.36 3.86 1.88
CA SER A 17 5.75 2.92 2.94
C SER A 17 5.28 3.42 4.30
N LEU A 18 4.34 2.72 4.93
CA LEU A 18 3.96 2.98 6.31
C LEU A 18 4.84 2.12 7.23
N LEU A 19 5.71 2.76 8.02
CA LEU A 19 6.70 2.07 8.87
C LEU A 19 6.10 1.48 10.16
N SER A 20 4.96 2.01 10.63
CA SER A 20 4.39 1.65 11.94
C SER A 20 2.86 1.58 11.91
N HIS A 21 2.28 0.71 12.75
CA HIS A 21 0.84 0.49 12.97
C HIS A 21 0.09 1.68 13.63
N GLY A 22 0.53 2.90 13.39
CA GLY A 22 -0.06 4.14 13.88
C GLY A 22 0.40 5.39 13.13
N ALA A 23 1.20 5.21 12.06
CA ALA A 23 1.59 6.32 11.20
C ALA A 23 0.36 6.91 10.50
N ALA A 24 0.33 8.24 10.37
CA ALA A 24 -0.75 8.94 9.70
C ALA A 24 -0.90 8.44 8.25
N VAL A 25 -2.11 8.01 7.89
CA VAL A 25 -2.48 7.57 6.53
C VAL A 25 -2.58 8.81 5.64
N ARG A 26 -1.42 9.30 5.18
CA ARG A 26 -1.29 10.49 4.32
C ARG A 26 -0.20 10.25 3.28
N CYS A 27 -0.52 10.54 2.02
CA CYS A 27 0.49 10.61 0.97
C CYS A 27 1.33 11.88 1.15
N ARG A 28 2.67 11.77 1.05
CA ARG A 28 3.59 12.91 1.19
C ARG A 28 3.59 13.83 -0.03
N THR A 29 3.16 13.33 -1.18
CA THR A 29 3.22 14.07 -2.46
C THR A 29 1.98 14.91 -2.70
N CYS A 30 0.80 14.36 -2.42
CA CYS A 30 -0.49 15.01 -2.72
C CYS A 30 -1.38 15.28 -1.50
N GLY A 31 -1.01 14.79 -0.30
CA GLY A 31 -1.79 15.01 0.92
C GLY A 31 -3.06 14.14 1.06
N CYS A 32 -3.36 13.32 0.06
CA CYS A 32 -4.51 12.42 0.04
C CYS A 32 -4.41 11.38 1.16
N ARG A 33 -5.56 11.01 1.73
CA ARG A 33 -5.66 10.08 2.87
C ARG A 33 -6.12 8.67 2.49
N ILE A 34 -6.33 8.45 1.20
CA ILE A 34 -6.77 7.16 0.66
C ILE A 34 -5.56 6.44 0.08
N LEU A 35 -5.21 5.33 0.70
CA LEU A 35 -4.08 4.48 0.31
C LEU A 35 -4.58 3.05 0.05
N TYR A 36 -4.22 2.47 -1.08
CA TYR A 36 -4.49 1.09 -1.44
C TYR A 36 -3.31 0.19 -1.06
N LYS A 37 -3.58 -1.03 -0.59
CA LYS A 37 -2.53 -2.01 -0.34
C LYS A 37 -1.94 -2.48 -1.67
N LYS A 38 -0.61 -2.48 -1.80
CA LYS A 38 0.06 -2.95 -3.01
C LYS A 38 -0.16 -4.46 -3.21
N ARG A 39 -0.36 -4.87 -4.46
CA ARG A 39 -0.50 -6.30 -4.83
C ARG A 39 0.73 -7.07 -4.35
N THR A 40 0.51 -8.29 -3.84
CA THR A 40 1.61 -9.19 -3.52
C THR A 40 2.38 -9.59 -4.78
N ARG A 41 3.70 -9.72 -4.67
CA ARG A 41 4.55 -10.27 -5.75
C ARG A 41 4.52 -11.79 -5.79
N LYS A 42 3.90 -12.43 -4.80
CA LYS A 42 3.76 -13.89 -4.73
C LYS A 42 2.81 -14.35 -5.83
N MET A 43 3.19 -15.42 -6.54
CA MET A 43 2.31 -16.07 -7.50
C MET A 43 1.14 -16.69 -6.74
N ILE A 44 -0.08 -16.40 -7.18
CA ILE A 44 -1.30 -17.01 -6.66
C ILE A 44 -1.93 -17.81 -7.79
N GLN A 45 -2.21 -19.09 -7.52
CA GLN A 45 -2.90 -19.98 -8.43
C GLN A 45 -4.40 -19.94 -8.11
N TYR A 46 -5.22 -19.80 -9.15
CA TYR A 46 -6.68 -19.80 -9.05
C TYR A 46 -7.24 -20.90 -9.96
N GLU A 47 -8.35 -21.52 -9.55
CA GLU A 47 -9.09 -22.51 -10.35
C GLU A 47 -10.20 -21.81 -11.16
N ALA A 48 -10.39 -22.20 -12.42
CA ALA A 48 -11.40 -21.64 -13.32
C ALA A 48 -12.72 -22.41 -13.20
N ARG A 49 -13.41 -22.24 -12.07
CA ARG A 49 -14.75 -22.77 -11.83
C ARG A 49 -15.82 -21.72 -12.11
#